data_AF-A0A6L3AJG5-F1
#
_entry.id   AF-A0A6L3AJG5-F1
#
_cell.length_a   1.000
_cell.length_b   1.000
_cell.length_c   1.000
_cell.angle_alpha   90.00
_cell.angle_beta   90.00
_cell.angle_gamma   90.00
#
_symmetry.space_group_name_H-M   'P 1'
#
loop_
_entity.id
_entity.type
_entity.pdbx_description
1 polymer ?
#
loop_
_entity_poly.entity_id
_entity_poly.type
_entity_poly.pdbx_seq_one_letter_code
_entity_poly.pdbx_strand_id
1 'polypeptide(L)' 'MAYEKPFPKRGEIWLVDFSPSIGLEIQDLHPALVVSVDELNKSTWGLIVVCPITTFRKNKPFRLHVPHITS' A
#
# COMPACT_ATOMS: atom_id res chain seq x y z
N MET A 1 13.58 -22.91 12.56
CA MET A 1 13.03 -22.32 11.32
C MET A 1 13.17 -20.82 11.48
N ALA A 2 14.12 -20.17 10.82
CA ALA A 2 14.21 -18.72 10.88
C ALA A 2 12.99 -18.13 10.17
N TYR A 3 12.31 -17.17 10.79
CA TYR A 3 11.25 -16.40 10.14
C TYR A 3 11.93 -15.46 9.13
N GLU A 4 11.95 -15.84 7.86
CA GLU A 4 12.26 -14.89 6.79
C GLU A 4 11.09 -13.92 6.70
N LYS A 5 11.37 -12.63 6.92
CA LYS A 5 10.40 -11.56 6.71
C LYS A 5 10.08 -11.52 5.20
N PRO A 6 8.85 -11.82 4.78
CA PRO A 6 8.51 -11.79 3.36
C PRO A 6 8.57 -10.35 2.84
N PHE A 7 9.14 -10.16 1.65
CA PHE A 7 9.09 -8.89 0.95
C PHE A 7 7.70 -8.70 0.32
N PRO A 8 7.08 -7.51 0.45
CA PRO A 8 5.82 -7.21 -0.21
C PRO A 8 5.92 -7.41 -1.72
N LYS A 9 4.92 -8.06 -2.32
CA LYS A 9 4.87 -8.28 -3.77
C LYS A 9 3.91 -7.32 -4.45
N ARG A 10 4.19 -7.02 -5.71
CA ARG A 10 3.30 -6.19 -6.53
C ARG A 10 1.89 -6.76 -6.56
N GLY A 11 0.89 -5.92 -6.29
CA GLY A 11 -0.51 -6.32 -6.27
C GLY A 11 -1.03 -6.76 -4.89
N GLU A 12 -0.15 -6.97 -3.90
CA GLU A 12 -0.59 -7.22 -2.53
C GLU A 12 -1.12 -5.94 -1.87
N ILE A 13 -2.02 -6.11 -0.91
CA ILE A 13 -2.52 -5.04 -0.05
C ILE A 13 -1.90 -5.21 1.33
N TRP A 14 -1.23 -4.16 1.81
CA TRP A 14 -0.57 -4.12 3.11
C TRP A 14 -1.14 -3.00 3.96
N LEU A 15 -1.15 -3.17 5.28
CA LEU A 15 -1.45 -2.08 6.21
C LEU A 15 -0.19 -1.23 6.39
N VAL A 16 -0.29 0.07 6.12
CA VAL A 16 0.84 1.02 6.14
C VAL A 16 0.49 2.20 7.03
N ASP A 17 1.44 2.60 7.88
CA ASP A 17 1.36 3.84 8.67
C ASP A 17 1.92 4.99 7.83
N PHE A 18 1.08 5.98 7.52
CA PHE A 18 1.46 7.16 6.75
C PHE A 18 1.87 8.35 7.64
N SER A 19 2.17 8.09 8.92
CA SER A 19 2.65 9.11 9.85
C SER A 19 4.18 9.20 9.88
N PRO A 20 4.77 10.41 9.97
CA PRO A 20 4.13 11.73 9.90
C PRO A 20 3.78 12.11 8.46
N SER A 21 2.80 12.99 8.30
CA SER A 21 2.43 13.57 7.00
C SER A 21 2.27 15.09 7.10
N ILE A 22 2.27 15.76 5.95
CA ILE A 22 2.16 17.22 5.85
C ILE A 22 0.91 17.62 5.05
N GLY A 23 0.09 18.50 5.62
CA GLY A 23 -1.04 19.11 4.92
C GLY A 23 -2.15 18.12 4.56
N LEU A 24 -2.40 17.92 3.26
CA LEU A 24 -3.46 17.06 2.72
C LEU A 24 -2.96 15.67 2.30
N GLU A 25 -1.72 15.33 2.66
CA GLU A 25 -1.20 13.96 2.55
C GLU A 25 -2.04 13.00 3.39
N ILE A 26 -2.04 11.72 3.02
CA ILE A 26 -2.73 10.69 3.80
C ILE A 26 -2.05 10.52 5.16
N GLN A 27 -2.84 10.21 6.18
CA GLN A 27 -2.45 10.13 7.60
C GLN A 27 -2.86 8.78 8.17
N ASP A 28 -2.26 8.39 9.29
CA ASP A 28 -2.62 7.18 10.05
C ASP A 28 -2.44 5.85 9.28
N LEU A 29 -2.98 4.77 9.85
CA LEU A 29 -2.94 3.43 9.28
C LEU A 29 -3.99 3.25 8.18
N HIS A 30 -3.53 2.95 6.97
CA HIS A 30 -4.41 2.62 5.85
C HIS A 30 -3.95 1.38 5.10
N PRO A 31 -4.88 0.59 4.52
CA PRO A 31 -4.52 -0.39 3.51
C PRO A 31 -3.91 0.33 2.30
N ALA A 32 -2.88 -0.25 1.70
CA ALA A 32 -2.22 0.30 0.53
C ALA A 32 -1.84 -0.82 -0.45
N LEU A 33 -2.08 -0.57 -1.73
CA LEU A 33 -1.71 -1.48 -2.81
C LEU A 33 -0.23 -1.30 -3.15
N VAL A 34 0.55 -2.39 -3.14
CA VAL A 34 1.93 -2.37 -3.61
C VAL A 34 1.95 -2.24 -5.13
N VAL A 35 2.53 -1.16 -5.64
CA VAL A 35 2.59 -0.87 -7.09
C VAL A 35 3.98 -1.07 -7.69
N SER A 36 5.04 -1.01 -6.87
CA SER A 36 6.41 -1.31 -7.28
C SER A 36 6.59 -2.79 -7.63
N VAL A 37 7.56 -3.06 -8.52
CA VAL A 37 7.92 -4.41 -8.97
C VAL A 37 8.64 -5.22 -7.88
N ASP A 38 8.51 -6.54 -7.92
CA ASP A 38 9.07 -7.45 -6.92
C ASP A 38 10.60 -7.33 -6.79
N GLU A 39 11.30 -7.03 -7.89
CA GLU A 39 12.76 -6.81 -7.90
C GLU A 39 13.15 -5.59 -7.06
N LEU A 40 12.35 -4.51 -7.12
CA LEU A 40 12.58 -3.32 -6.29
C LEU A 40 12.27 -3.63 -4.83
N ASN A 41 11.16 -4.31 -4.55
CA ASN A 41 10.73 -4.62 -3.20
C ASN A 41 11.70 -5.54 -2.46
N LYS A 42 12.37 -6.46 -3.18
CA LYS A 42 13.42 -7.36 -2.65
C LYS A 42 14.80 -6.73 -2.58
N SER A 43 14.97 -5.54 -3.16
CA SER A 43 16.27 -4.88 -3.19
C SER A 43 16.72 -4.47 -1.77
N THR A 44 18.03 -4.33 -1.61
CA THR A 44 18.62 -3.85 -0.34
C THR A 44 18.32 -2.37 -0.06
N TRP A 45 17.65 -1.67 -0.97
CA TRP A 45 17.34 -0.25 -0.85
C TRP A 45 16.18 0.01 0.11
N GLY A 46 15.38 -1.02 0.41
CA GLY A 46 14.27 -0.91 1.35
C GLY A 46 13.12 -0.01 0.88
N LEU A 47 13.05 0.29 -0.42
CA LEU A 47 12.00 1.11 -1.01
C LEU A 47 10.84 0.26 -1.52
N ILE A 48 9.63 0.58 -1.07
CA ILE A 48 8.39 0.01 -1.58
C ILE A 48 7.49 1.19 -1.97
N VAL A 49 6.95 1.16 -3.19
CA VAL A 49 6.02 2.19 -3.67
C VAL A 49 4.61 1.65 -3.55
N VAL A 50 3.74 2.39 -2.87
CA VAL A 50 2.36 2.00 -2.59
C VAL A 50 1.36 3.06 -3.02
N CYS A 51 0.13 2.63 -3.32
CA CYS A 51 -1.02 3.51 -3.52
C CYS A 51 -2.03 3.32 -2.39
N PRO A 52 -2.35 4.35 -1.59
CA PRO A 52 -3.23 4.21 -0.45
C PRO A 52 -4.70 3.93 -0.85
N ILE A 53 -5.38 3.11 -0.06
CA ILE A 53 -6.79 2.78 -0.19
C ILE A 53 -7.57 3.50 0.91
N THR A 54 -8.54 4.32 0.50
CA THR A 54 -9.40 5.09 1.42
C THR A 54 -10.85 4.62 1.33
N THR A 55 -11.58 4.63 2.44
CA THR A 55 -13.04 4.37 2.47
C THR A 55 -13.87 5.51 1.88
N PHE A 56 -13.27 6.69 1.70
CA PHE A 56 -13.97 7.87 1.22
C PHE A 56 -14.32 7.78 -0.28
N ARG A 57 -15.63 7.80 -0.56
CA ARG A 57 -16.18 7.74 -1.92
C ARG A 57 -16.48 9.14 -2.43
N LYS A 58 -15.55 9.73 -3.19
CA LYS A 58 -15.83 10.83 -4.12
C LYS A 58 -15.45 10.40 -5.52
N ASN A 59 -16.36 10.58 -6.47
CA ASN A 59 -16.12 10.21 -7.85
C ASN A 59 -15.03 11.14 -8.42
N LYS A 60 -13.83 10.60 -8.65
CA LYS A 60 -12.69 11.29 -9.25
C LYS A 60 -12.08 10.35 -10.30
N PRO A 61 -11.57 10.85 -11.43
CA PRO A 61 -11.15 10.03 -12.58
C PRO A 61 -10.08 8.98 -12.24
N PHE A 62 -9.26 9.22 -11.19
CA PHE A 62 -8.15 8.35 -10.82
C PHE A 62 -8.43 7.48 -9.56
N ARG A 63 -9.68 7.47 -9.06
CA ARG A 63 -10.05 6.55 -7.97
C ARG A 63 -10.67 5.29 -8.54
N LEU A 64 -9.97 4.18 -8.39
CA LEU A 64 -10.47 2.85 -8.71
C LEU A 64 -11.24 2.29 -7.51
N HIS A 65 -12.37 1.65 -7.78
CA HIS A 65 -13.11 0.93 -6.75
C HIS A 65 -12.36 -0.37 -6.42
N VAL A 66 -11.97 -0.52 -5.16
CA VAL A 66 -11.51 -1.81 -4.63
C VAL A 66 -12.73 -2.54 -4.08
N PRO A 67 -13.14 -3.67 -4.69
CA PRO A 67 -14.30 -4.42 -4.21
C PRO A 67 -14.00 -5.05 -2.85
N HIS A 68 -15.03 -5.17 -2.02
CA HIS A 68 -14.95 -6.04 -0.84
C HIS A 68 -14.98 -7.49 -1.33
N ILE A 69 -13.89 -8.22 -1.12
CA ILE A 69 -13.86 -9.67 -1.32
C ILE A 69 -14.13 -10.28 0.05
N THR A 70 -15.31 -10.88 0.22
CA THR A 70 -15.63 -11.68 1.41
C THR A 70 -15.12 -13.10 1.16
N SER A 71 -14.38 -13.67 2.13
CA SER A 71 -14.06 -15.10 2.16
C SER A 71 -15.30 -15.96 2.37
#